data_AF-A0A150WRR2-F1
#
_entry.id   AF-A0A150WRR2-F1
#
_cell.length_a   1.000
_cell.length_b   1.000
_cell.length_c   1.000
_cell.angle_alpha   90.00
_cell.angle_beta   90.00
_cell.angle_gamma   90.00
#
_symmetry.space_group_name_H-M   'P 1'
#
loop_
_entity.id
_entity.type
_entity.pdbx_description
1 polymer ?
#
loop_
_entity_poly.entity_id
_entity_poly.type
_entity_poly.pdbx_seq_one_letter_code
_entity_poly.pdbx_strand_id
1 'polypeptide(L)'
;MKKTLLLLCALASLSACVEIKDPNQETKNEPENVKPVVLQQRAELVVDKDIYFFEGDFLTKEEFIKMEREPSLAKDHTVQLDYLQIEKGAVLYTLGQNLRLEVKELSSNGKIETFPEGAQAPLDIEGRSGGIFYMIVDQGEGFLEITMRGQQGGNGSDGAEPDAALVGEPGKLIQCKGCSEVEVLKTWLGGKGKRGYPGADGKTGGSSGSLKFTIKSYDHFVMVPHKYGGRGGNKGRGNPRGGDPGPPAPVGLGYLQSNTRYPELYKTYDRYGGPGADGVDGKEGTVDNGVYDDKGQRLPI
;
A
#
# COMPACT_ATOMS: atom_id res chain seq x y z
N MET A 1 36.32 25.35 -37.46
CA MET A 1 35.03 25.21 -36.74
C MET A 1 34.79 23.74 -36.41
N LYS A 2 34.28 23.47 -35.19
CA LYS A 2 33.88 22.15 -34.62
C LYS A 2 35.03 21.22 -34.22
N LYS A 3 35.33 21.16 -32.91
CA LYS A 3 35.78 19.99 -32.11
C LYS A 3 36.24 20.45 -30.71
N THR A 4 35.33 20.98 -29.88
CA THR A 4 35.69 21.36 -28.49
C THR A 4 34.49 21.41 -27.54
N LEU A 5 33.48 20.53 -27.71
CA LEU A 5 32.27 20.58 -26.87
C LEU A 5 31.65 19.20 -26.65
N LEU A 6 32.46 18.19 -26.30
CA LEU A 6 31.97 16.83 -26.02
C LEU A 6 32.82 16.06 -25.01
N LEU A 7 33.41 16.77 -24.03
CA LEU A 7 34.23 16.14 -22.97
C LEU A 7 33.93 16.66 -21.56
N LEU A 8 32.77 17.28 -21.32
CA LEU A 8 32.38 17.75 -19.98
C LEU A 8 31.14 17.07 -19.38
N CYS A 9 30.40 16.24 -20.13
CA CYS A 9 29.24 15.51 -19.57
C CYS A 9 29.58 14.12 -19.01
N ALA A 10 30.84 13.66 -19.09
CA ALA A 10 31.23 12.32 -18.64
C ALA A 10 31.81 12.26 -17.21
N LEU A 11 31.90 13.39 -16.50
CA LEU A 11 32.52 13.47 -15.15
C LEU A 11 31.52 13.75 -14.01
N ALA A 12 30.22 13.80 -14.28
CA ALA A 12 29.20 14.12 -13.28
C ALA A 12 28.53 12.90 -12.62
N SER A 13 28.89 11.66 -12.98
CA SER A 13 28.17 10.44 -12.54
C SER A 13 28.98 9.51 -11.63
N LEU A 14 30.07 9.98 -11.02
CA LEU A 14 30.86 9.22 -10.05
C LEU A 14 31.01 9.99 -8.73
N SER A 15 29.89 10.40 -8.14
CA SER A 15 29.84 10.68 -6.70
C SER A 15 29.79 9.34 -5.96
N ALA A 16 30.84 8.54 -6.09
CA ALA A 16 31.16 7.55 -5.09
C ALA A 16 31.57 8.35 -3.86
N CYS A 17 30.76 8.29 -2.80
CA CYS A 17 31.13 8.81 -1.49
C CYS A 17 32.33 7.98 -0.99
N VAL A 18 33.53 8.35 -1.43
CA VAL A 18 34.77 7.88 -0.84
C VAL A 18 34.95 8.71 0.42
N GLU A 19 34.45 8.19 1.53
CA GLU A 19 34.73 8.73 2.86
C GLU A 19 36.18 8.38 3.20
N ILE A 20 37.10 9.31 2.95
CA ILE A 20 38.49 9.21 3.40
C ILE A 20 38.49 9.46 4.90
N LYS A 21 38.54 8.39 5.71
CA LYS A 21 38.71 8.49 7.16
C LYS A 21 40.18 8.74 7.49
N ASP A 22 40.43 9.82 8.20
CA ASP A 22 41.75 10.17 8.72
C ASP A 22 42.19 9.13 9.77
N PRO A 23 43.30 8.40 9.58
CA PRO A 23 43.76 7.37 10.51
C PRO A 23 44.13 7.90 11.89
N ASN A 24 44.22 9.22 12.08
CA ASN A 24 44.52 9.85 13.37
C ASN A 24 43.31 10.52 14.04
N GLN A 25 42.11 10.44 13.45
CA GLN A 25 40.90 10.81 14.18
C GLN A 25 40.54 9.66 15.12
N GLU A 26 41.01 9.76 16.37
CA GLU A 26 40.38 9.07 17.49
C GLU A 26 38.89 9.44 17.48
N THR A 27 38.05 8.53 16.98
CA THR A 27 36.59 8.61 17.04
C THR A 27 36.16 8.64 18.50
N LYS A 28 36.16 9.83 19.11
CA LYS A 28 35.59 10.12 20.44
C LYS A 28 34.06 10.19 20.45
N ASN A 29 33.43 9.65 19.42
CA ASN A 29 31.99 9.47 19.34
C ASN A 29 31.70 7.97 19.29
N GLU A 30 32.24 7.22 20.24
CA GLU A 30 31.62 5.95 20.61
C GLU A 30 30.24 6.36 21.18
N PRO A 31 29.11 5.95 20.57
CA PRO A 31 27.81 6.35 21.03
C PRO A 31 27.72 6.03 22.51
N GLU A 32 27.41 7.07 23.30
CA GLU A 32 27.15 6.96 24.73
C GLU A 32 26.40 5.66 25.00
N ASN A 33 26.99 4.84 25.86
CA ASN A 33 26.55 3.51 26.26
C ASN A 33 25.07 3.55 26.67
N VAL A 34 24.17 3.48 25.69
CA VAL A 34 22.74 3.36 25.90
C VAL A 34 22.58 2.01 26.57
N LYS A 35 22.35 2.04 27.90
CA LYS A 35 22.06 0.83 28.65
C LYS A 35 20.98 0.06 27.90
N PRO A 36 21.24 -1.18 27.46
CA PRO A 36 20.26 -1.97 26.73
C PRO A 36 18.99 -2.07 27.60
N VAL A 37 17.85 -1.73 27.00
CA VAL A 37 16.60 -1.44 27.72
C VAL A 37 15.97 -2.70 28.32
N VAL A 38 16.33 -3.90 27.82
CA VAL A 38 15.96 -5.18 28.42
C VAL A 38 17.11 -6.18 28.21
N LEU A 39 17.74 -6.60 29.31
CA LEU A 39 18.72 -7.69 29.30
C LEU A 39 18.03 -8.95 29.80
N GLN A 40 17.81 -9.92 28.91
CA GLN A 40 17.40 -11.27 29.30
C GLN A 40 18.63 -12.16 29.31
N GLN A 41 18.96 -12.71 30.48
CA GLN A 41 19.99 -13.74 30.60
C GLN A 41 19.29 -15.10 30.67
N ARG A 42 19.60 -15.99 29.73
CA ARG A 42 19.13 -17.38 29.73
C ARG A 42 20.34 -18.30 29.59
N ALA A 43 20.31 -19.45 30.26
CA ALA A 43 21.39 -20.43 30.12
C ALA A 43 21.39 -20.99 28.69
N GLU A 44 20.22 -21.36 28.18
CA GLU A 44 20.11 -22.13 26.94
C GLU A 44 18.88 -21.72 26.12
N LEU A 45 19.03 -21.75 24.79
CA LEU A 45 17.93 -21.68 23.83
C LEU A 45 18.13 -22.76 22.76
N VAL A 46 17.15 -23.65 22.63
CA VAL A 46 17.08 -24.65 21.56
C VAL A 46 15.97 -24.26 20.59
N VAL A 47 16.33 -24.11 19.32
CA VAL A 47 15.41 -23.82 18.21
C VAL A 47 15.29 -25.09 17.39
N ASP A 48 14.33 -25.94 17.75
CA ASP A 48 14.01 -27.23 17.12
C ASP A 48 12.84 -27.15 16.11
N LYS A 49 12.17 -26.00 16.09
CA LYS A 49 11.06 -25.64 15.19
C LYS A 49 11.03 -24.14 14.96
N ASP A 50 10.00 -23.65 14.28
CA ASP A 50 9.76 -22.21 14.13
C ASP A 50 9.55 -21.54 15.49
N ILE A 51 10.48 -20.65 15.86
CA ILE A 51 10.43 -19.82 17.07
C ILE A 51 10.38 -18.36 16.65
N TYR A 52 9.57 -17.56 17.34
CA TYR A 52 9.33 -16.15 17.07
C TYR A 52 9.84 -15.33 18.26
N PHE A 53 10.80 -14.44 18.00
CA PHE A 53 11.22 -13.44 18.98
C PHE A 53 10.26 -12.26 18.93
N PHE A 54 9.57 -12.00 20.03
CA PHE A 54 8.54 -10.98 20.14
C PHE A 54 8.61 -10.26 21.49
N GLU A 55 8.98 -8.99 21.45
CA GLU A 55 8.98 -8.07 22.61
C GLU A 55 9.85 -8.54 23.79
N GLY A 56 10.92 -9.25 23.48
CA GLY A 56 11.84 -9.81 24.47
C GLY A 56 11.69 -11.30 24.68
N ASP A 57 10.59 -11.93 24.26
CA ASP A 57 10.34 -13.34 24.52
C ASP A 57 10.48 -14.20 23.26
N PHE A 58 10.84 -15.47 23.45
CA PHE A 58 10.89 -16.49 22.42
C PHE A 58 9.63 -17.34 22.50
N LEU A 59 8.80 -17.27 21.47
CA LEU A 59 7.48 -17.88 21.41
C LEU A 59 7.44 -18.97 20.34
N THR A 60 6.71 -20.03 20.62
CA THR A 60 6.28 -20.95 19.56
C THR A 60 5.28 -20.27 18.63
N LYS A 61 5.05 -20.85 17.46
CA LYS A 61 4.04 -20.35 16.51
C LYS A 61 2.66 -20.24 17.15
N GLU A 62 2.26 -21.23 17.94
CA GLU A 62 0.96 -21.28 18.59
C GLU A 62 0.81 -20.18 19.64
N GLU A 63 1.87 -19.88 20.39
CA GLU A 63 1.89 -18.79 21.37
C GLU A 63 1.87 -17.43 20.69
N PHE A 64 2.65 -17.27 19.61
CA PHE A 64 2.69 -16.03 18.84
C PHE A 64 1.30 -15.69 18.26
N ILE A 65 0.59 -16.65 17.68
CA ILE A 65 -0.76 -16.44 17.13
C ILE A 65 -1.74 -15.98 18.22
N LYS A 66 -1.63 -16.51 19.45
CA LYS A 66 -2.52 -16.14 20.57
C LYS A 66 -2.31 -14.70 21.07
N MET A 67 -1.20 -14.05 20.74
CA MET A 67 -0.94 -12.68 21.19
C MET A 67 -1.86 -11.67 20.49
N GLU A 68 -2.38 -11.97 19.29
CA GLU A 68 -3.28 -11.12 18.49
C GLU A 68 -2.83 -9.64 18.40
N ARG A 69 -1.52 -9.40 18.45
CA ARG A 69 -0.92 -8.07 18.49
C ARG A 69 0.19 -7.97 17.48
N GLU A 70 0.24 -6.82 16.80
CA GLU A 70 1.39 -6.44 16.01
C GLU A 70 2.56 -6.05 16.93
N PRO A 71 3.80 -6.44 16.60
CA PRO A 71 4.98 -5.99 17.34
C PRO A 71 4.98 -4.46 17.48
N SER A 72 5.17 -3.96 18.70
CA SER A 72 5.42 -2.53 18.90
C SER A 72 6.72 -2.09 18.19
N LEU A 73 6.86 -0.78 17.93
CA LEU A 73 8.04 -0.20 17.28
C LEU A 73 9.34 -0.76 17.87
N ALA A 74 10.34 -0.96 17.01
CA ALA A 74 11.59 -1.65 17.33
C ALA A 74 12.25 -1.12 18.61
N LYS A 75 12.01 -1.83 19.72
CA LYS A 75 12.80 -1.69 20.94
C LYS A 75 14.08 -2.49 20.76
N ASP A 76 15.16 -1.97 21.31
CA ASP A 76 16.43 -2.68 21.33
C ASP A 76 16.40 -3.73 22.43
N HIS A 77 16.54 -4.99 22.03
CA HIS A 77 16.61 -6.13 22.92
C HIS A 77 18.02 -6.70 22.95
N THR A 78 18.52 -7.00 24.15
CA THR A 78 19.77 -7.75 24.32
C THR A 78 19.49 -9.04 25.06
N VAL A 79 19.87 -10.15 24.44
CA VAL A 79 19.71 -11.48 25.00
C VAL A 79 21.09 -12.13 25.12
N GLN A 80 21.41 -12.59 26.32
CA GLN A 80 22.65 -13.31 26.61
C GLN A 80 22.34 -14.79 26.81
N LEU A 81 23.04 -15.65 26.07
CA LEU A 81 22.90 -17.10 26.07
C LEU A 81 24.25 -17.76 26.36
N ASP A 82 24.28 -18.76 27.24
CA ASP A 82 25.46 -19.62 27.35
C ASP A 82 25.50 -20.57 26.14
N TYR A 83 24.36 -21.16 25.77
CA TYR A 83 24.26 -22.06 24.63
C TYR A 83 23.06 -21.71 23.72
N LEU A 84 23.30 -21.70 22.40
CA LEU A 84 22.27 -21.59 21.37
C LEU A 84 22.41 -22.74 20.38
N GLN A 85 21.38 -23.57 20.30
CA GLN A 85 21.26 -24.62 19.28
C GLN A 85 20.17 -24.27 18.29
N ILE A 86 20.47 -24.31 16.99
CA ILE A 86 19.45 -24.18 15.93
C ILE A 86 19.50 -25.42 15.06
N GLU A 87 18.45 -26.24 15.16
CA GLU A 87 18.39 -27.51 14.46
C GLU A 87 18.13 -27.35 12.96
N LYS A 88 18.39 -28.44 12.23
CA LYS A 88 18.19 -28.47 10.78
C LYS A 88 16.73 -28.26 10.42
N GLY A 89 16.46 -27.22 9.63
CA GLY A 89 15.12 -26.86 9.17
C GLY A 89 14.32 -26.01 10.15
N ALA A 90 14.85 -25.76 11.35
CA ALA A 90 14.26 -24.84 12.31
C ALA A 90 14.63 -23.39 11.96
N VAL A 91 13.73 -22.46 12.30
CA VAL A 91 13.89 -21.04 11.98
C VAL A 91 13.59 -20.18 13.21
N LEU A 92 14.51 -19.28 13.54
CA LEU A 92 14.27 -18.19 14.49
C LEU A 92 13.85 -16.93 13.72
N TYR A 93 12.61 -16.48 13.93
CA TYR A 93 12.07 -15.25 13.36
C TYR A 93 12.24 -14.06 14.29
N THR A 94 12.84 -12.95 13.85
CA THR A 94 13.00 -11.74 14.69
C THR A 94 11.91 -10.67 14.50
N LEU A 95 11.05 -10.84 13.49
CA LEU A 95 9.90 -9.98 13.16
C LEU A 95 10.24 -8.48 13.02
N GLY A 96 11.43 -8.17 12.55
CA GLY A 96 11.90 -6.80 12.36
C GLY A 96 12.31 -6.07 13.64
N GLN A 97 12.42 -6.79 14.78
CA GLN A 97 12.92 -6.21 16.02
C GLN A 97 14.44 -5.99 16.00
N ASN A 98 14.90 -5.01 16.77
CA ASN A 98 16.31 -4.81 16.99
C ASN A 98 16.79 -5.78 18.06
N LEU A 99 17.58 -6.78 17.66
CA LEU A 99 18.00 -7.86 18.53
C LEU A 99 19.52 -7.97 18.53
N ARG A 100 20.10 -7.88 19.72
CA ARG A 100 21.48 -8.22 20.03
C ARG A 100 21.53 -9.56 20.76
N LEU A 101 22.08 -10.58 20.11
CA LEU A 101 22.36 -11.88 20.72
C LEU A 101 23.83 -11.97 21.08
N GLU A 102 24.12 -12.23 22.36
CA GLU A 102 25.46 -12.55 22.85
C GLU A 102 25.46 -14.00 23.29
N VAL A 103 26.20 -14.84 22.59
CA VAL A 103 26.16 -16.30 22.73
C VAL A 103 27.56 -16.81 23.04
N LYS A 104 27.72 -17.59 24.10
CA LYS A 104 29.02 -18.23 24.38
C LYS A 104 29.28 -19.37 23.39
N GLU A 105 28.33 -20.29 23.26
CA GLU A 105 28.46 -21.47 22.38
C GLU A 105 27.28 -21.55 21.40
N LEU A 106 27.57 -21.59 20.10
CA LEU A 106 26.60 -21.71 19.02
C LEU A 106 26.80 -23.05 18.28
N SER A 107 25.77 -23.89 18.24
CA SER A 107 25.71 -25.04 17.34
C SER A 107 24.53 -24.87 16.38
N SER A 108 24.80 -24.79 15.08
CA SER A 108 23.74 -24.47 14.10
C SER A 108 23.75 -25.38 12.89
N ASN A 109 22.56 -25.74 12.41
CA ASN A 109 22.30 -26.27 11.07
C ASN A 109 21.01 -25.67 10.47
N GLY A 110 20.54 -24.56 11.05
CA GLY A 110 19.23 -23.97 10.77
C GLY A 110 19.32 -22.54 10.28
N LYS A 111 18.25 -21.77 10.53
CA LYS A 111 18.08 -20.43 9.97
C LYS A 111 17.68 -19.39 10.99
N ILE A 112 18.07 -18.15 10.73
CA ILE A 112 17.52 -16.95 11.36
C ILE A 112 16.93 -16.09 10.26
N GLU A 113 15.66 -15.70 10.38
CA GLU A 113 15.00 -14.82 9.42
C GLU A 113 14.37 -13.62 10.13
N THR A 114 14.36 -12.44 9.51
CA THR A 114 13.64 -11.31 10.12
C THR A 114 12.14 -11.41 9.88
N PHE A 115 11.72 -11.73 8.66
CA PHE A 115 10.33 -12.03 8.33
C PHE A 115 10.27 -13.28 7.46
N PRO A 116 9.21 -14.09 7.58
CA PRO A 116 9.00 -15.20 6.67
C PRO A 116 8.85 -14.70 5.22
N GLU A 117 9.21 -15.54 4.27
CA GLU A 117 9.01 -15.23 2.85
C GLU A 117 7.54 -14.90 2.57
N GLY A 118 7.32 -13.79 1.84
CA GLY A 118 5.96 -13.36 1.50
C GLY A 118 5.24 -12.55 2.58
N ALA A 119 5.86 -12.29 3.75
CA ALA A 119 5.24 -11.48 4.80
C ALA A 119 4.78 -10.12 4.26
N GLN A 120 3.48 -9.84 4.38
CA GLN A 120 2.84 -8.62 3.91
C GLN A 120 2.28 -7.82 5.09
N ALA A 121 2.38 -6.50 5.04
CA ALA A 121 1.75 -5.62 6.01
C ALA A 121 0.21 -5.56 5.81
N PRO A 122 -0.55 -5.18 6.84
CA PRO A 122 -1.99 -4.97 6.71
C PRO A 122 -2.35 -3.97 5.60
N LEU A 123 -3.60 -3.99 5.15
CA LEU A 123 -4.12 -3.07 4.12
C LEU A 123 -3.79 -1.62 4.47
N ASP A 124 -3.32 -0.85 3.50
CA ASP A 124 -2.95 0.56 3.64
C ASP A 124 -1.85 0.85 4.68
N ILE A 125 -1.08 -0.16 5.12
CA ILE A 125 0.04 0.00 6.07
C ILE A 125 1.39 -0.21 5.38
N GLU A 126 2.37 0.62 5.73
CA GLU A 126 3.75 0.50 5.26
C GLU A 126 4.42 -0.79 5.76
N GLY A 127 5.24 -1.40 4.91
CA GLY A 127 6.04 -2.56 5.28
C GLY A 127 7.12 -2.20 6.31
N ARG A 128 7.31 -3.06 7.31
CA ARG A 128 8.35 -2.88 8.32
C ARG A 128 9.74 -3.27 7.84
N SER A 129 10.74 -2.54 8.35
CA SER A 129 12.15 -2.92 8.18
C SER A 129 12.45 -4.25 8.86
N GLY A 130 13.40 -5.02 8.30
CA GLY A 130 13.97 -6.20 8.94
C GLY A 130 14.73 -5.94 10.26
N GLY A 131 14.84 -4.67 10.69
CA GLY A 131 15.44 -4.30 11.96
C GLY A 131 16.97 -4.38 11.94
N ILE A 132 17.56 -4.33 13.14
CA ILE A 132 19.00 -4.45 13.35
C ILE A 132 19.27 -5.75 14.09
N PHE A 133 19.94 -6.69 13.44
CA PHE A 133 20.36 -7.94 14.07
C PHE A 133 21.87 -7.91 14.31
N TYR A 134 22.26 -7.99 15.58
CA TYR A 134 23.65 -8.10 16.00
C TYR A 134 23.86 -9.42 16.72
N MET A 135 24.82 -10.22 16.28
CA MET A 135 25.18 -11.47 16.94
C MET A 135 26.67 -11.49 17.27
N ILE A 136 26.98 -11.77 18.53
CA ILE A 136 28.34 -11.99 19.05
C ILE A 136 28.39 -13.43 19.53
N VAL A 137 29.34 -14.20 19.01
CA VAL A 137 29.54 -15.62 19.32
C VAL A 137 30.96 -15.82 19.83
N ASP A 138 31.13 -16.44 20.99
CA ASP A 138 32.48 -16.78 21.48
C ASP A 138 33.02 -18.03 20.77
N GLN A 139 32.23 -19.10 20.71
CA GLN A 139 32.55 -20.36 20.04
C GLN A 139 31.38 -20.80 19.15
N GLY A 140 31.64 -21.13 17.90
CA GLY A 140 30.59 -21.57 16.98
C GLY A 140 31.00 -22.74 16.10
N GLU A 141 30.04 -23.61 15.81
CA GLU A 141 30.16 -24.76 14.91
C GLU A 141 28.92 -24.95 14.02
N GLY A 142 29.12 -25.59 12.87
CA GLY A 142 28.05 -25.97 11.94
C GLY A 142 27.73 -24.92 10.87
N PHE A 143 26.48 -24.89 10.40
CA PHE A 143 25.99 -24.05 9.31
C PHE A 143 24.83 -23.16 9.77
N LEU A 144 24.96 -21.85 9.59
CA LEU A 144 23.93 -20.87 9.91
C LEU A 144 23.57 -20.03 8.68
N GLU A 145 22.31 -20.09 8.27
CA GLU A 145 21.75 -19.18 7.27
C GLU A 145 21.07 -17.99 7.97
N ILE A 146 21.44 -16.76 7.62
CA ILE A 146 20.78 -15.55 8.15
C ILE A 146 20.16 -14.78 7.00
N THR A 147 18.83 -14.70 6.97
CA THR A 147 18.10 -14.00 5.93
C THR A 147 17.38 -12.77 6.48
N MET A 148 17.92 -11.60 6.13
CA MET A 148 17.37 -10.30 6.49
C MET A 148 16.38 -9.84 5.41
N ARG A 149 15.09 -9.93 5.68
CA ARG A 149 13.98 -9.49 4.83
C ARG A 149 13.31 -8.23 5.38
N GLY A 150 12.88 -7.32 4.51
CA GLY A 150 11.86 -6.34 4.84
C GLY A 150 10.47 -6.92 4.59
N GLN A 151 9.48 -6.50 5.38
CA GLN A 151 8.07 -6.85 5.15
C GLN A 151 7.56 -6.13 3.90
N GLN A 152 6.72 -6.79 3.11
CA GLN A 152 6.07 -6.16 1.96
C GLN A 152 5.07 -5.10 2.43
N GLY A 153 4.90 -4.05 1.63
CA GLY A 153 3.87 -3.05 1.88
C GLY A 153 2.47 -3.63 1.76
N GLY A 154 1.55 -3.06 2.54
CA GLY A 154 0.13 -3.35 2.44
C GLY A 154 -0.42 -2.98 1.07
N ASN A 155 -1.37 -3.79 0.58
CA ASN A 155 -2.12 -3.39 -0.61
C ASN A 155 -2.92 -2.12 -0.31
N GLY A 156 -3.19 -1.33 -1.35
CA GLY A 156 -4.08 -0.18 -1.24
C GLY A 156 -5.54 -0.64 -1.13
N SER A 157 -6.37 0.08 -0.37
CA SER A 157 -7.82 -0.14 -0.34
C SER A 157 -8.48 0.04 -1.71
N ASP A 158 -9.47 -0.80 -2.00
CA ASP A 158 -10.34 -0.62 -3.17
C ASP A 158 -11.15 0.69 -3.02
N GLY A 159 -11.50 1.31 -4.14
CA GLY A 159 -12.27 2.55 -4.18
C GLY A 159 -13.66 2.38 -3.55
N ALA A 160 -14.10 3.38 -2.80
CA ALA A 160 -15.40 3.36 -2.13
C ALA A 160 -16.57 3.23 -3.12
N GLU A 161 -17.70 2.71 -2.62
CA GLU A 161 -18.95 2.69 -3.37
C GLU A 161 -19.40 4.12 -3.75
N PRO A 162 -20.05 4.30 -4.91
CA PRO A 162 -20.56 5.60 -5.31
C PRO A 162 -21.56 6.17 -4.30
N ASP A 163 -21.46 7.48 -4.08
CA ASP A 163 -22.37 8.24 -3.23
C ASP A 163 -23.04 9.39 -3.98
N ALA A 164 -23.83 10.19 -3.26
CA ALA A 164 -24.54 11.34 -3.83
C ALA A 164 -23.62 12.42 -4.45
N ALA A 165 -22.34 12.48 -4.07
CA ALA A 165 -21.41 13.46 -4.63
C ALA A 165 -20.97 13.13 -6.06
N LEU A 166 -21.10 11.84 -6.43
CA LEU A 166 -20.85 11.37 -7.79
C LEU A 166 -22.08 11.43 -8.68
N VAL A 167 -23.29 11.59 -8.12
CA VAL A 167 -24.52 11.73 -8.91
C VAL A 167 -24.47 13.01 -9.75
N GLY A 168 -24.93 12.93 -10.99
CA GLY A 168 -24.98 14.08 -11.89
C GLY A 168 -25.92 15.19 -11.40
N GLU A 169 -25.72 16.41 -11.88
CA GLU A 169 -26.60 17.54 -11.50
C GLU A 169 -28.05 17.27 -11.94
N PRO A 170 -29.06 17.66 -11.14
CA PRO A 170 -30.44 17.55 -11.58
C PRO A 170 -30.70 18.43 -12.80
N GLY A 171 -31.59 17.97 -13.67
CA GLY A 171 -32.03 18.72 -14.83
C GLY A 171 -32.69 20.05 -14.42
N LYS A 172 -32.49 21.09 -15.24
CA LYS A 172 -33.08 22.42 -15.01
C LYS A 172 -34.07 22.76 -16.11
N LEU A 173 -35.18 23.40 -15.73
CA LEU A 173 -36.08 24.04 -16.67
C LEU A 173 -35.48 25.39 -17.07
N ILE A 174 -35.16 25.57 -18.35
CA ILE A 174 -34.71 26.85 -18.88
C ILE A 174 -35.95 27.58 -19.42
N GLN A 175 -36.41 28.57 -18.66
CA GLN A 175 -37.48 29.46 -19.12
C GLN A 175 -36.90 30.44 -20.15
N CYS A 176 -37.35 30.37 -21.40
CA CYS A 176 -36.95 31.35 -22.41
C CYS A 176 -37.54 32.73 -22.05
N LYS A 177 -36.69 33.71 -21.80
CA LYS A 177 -37.10 35.09 -21.53
C LYS A 177 -37.28 35.83 -22.86
N GLY A 178 -38.52 35.95 -23.32
CA GLY A 178 -38.88 36.71 -24.53
C GLY A 178 -39.39 35.88 -25.72
N CYS A 179 -39.51 34.55 -25.60
CA CYS A 179 -40.17 33.74 -26.61
C CYS A 179 -41.70 33.97 -26.55
N SER A 180 -42.25 34.71 -27.52
CA SER A 180 -43.69 34.90 -27.70
C SER A 180 -44.27 33.71 -28.47
N GLU A 181 -45.26 33.06 -27.85
CA GLU A 181 -46.09 31.97 -28.41
C GLU A 181 -45.37 30.63 -28.66
N VAL A 182 -45.66 29.69 -27.75
CA VAL A 182 -45.56 28.23 -27.91
C VAL A 182 -44.22 27.72 -28.44
N GLU A 183 -43.14 27.92 -27.68
CA GLU A 183 -41.92 27.14 -27.89
C GLU A 183 -41.58 26.27 -26.69
N VAL A 184 -41.35 25.01 -27.04
CA VAL A 184 -40.99 23.86 -26.20
C VAL A 184 -39.99 24.28 -25.13
N LEU A 185 -40.37 24.14 -23.85
CA LEU A 185 -39.44 24.23 -22.73
C LEU A 185 -38.30 23.23 -23.01
N LYS A 186 -37.10 23.73 -23.32
CA LYS A 186 -35.92 22.87 -23.37
C LYS A 186 -35.64 22.40 -21.94
N THR A 187 -36.04 21.19 -21.63
CA THR A 187 -35.64 20.48 -20.41
C THR A 187 -34.17 20.15 -20.56
N TRP A 188 -33.34 20.66 -19.65
CA TRP A 188 -31.99 20.15 -19.55
C TRP A 188 -32.09 18.80 -18.85
N LEU A 189 -31.60 17.74 -19.52
CA LEU A 189 -31.49 16.43 -18.89
C LEU A 189 -30.52 16.54 -17.72
N GLY A 190 -30.73 15.73 -16.68
CA GLY A 190 -29.77 15.66 -15.58
C GLY A 190 -28.36 15.39 -16.13
N GLY A 191 -27.36 16.00 -15.51
CA GLY A 191 -25.97 15.84 -15.87
C GLY A 191 -25.54 14.37 -15.77
N LYS A 192 -24.49 14.01 -16.52
CA LYS A 192 -23.84 12.70 -16.36
C LYS A 192 -23.33 12.52 -14.94
N GLY A 193 -23.37 11.29 -14.44
CA GLY A 193 -22.68 10.94 -13.21
C GLY A 193 -21.17 11.01 -13.37
N LYS A 194 -20.46 11.27 -12.28
CA LYS A 194 -19.01 11.38 -12.23
C LYS A 194 -18.36 9.99 -12.18
N ARG A 195 -17.07 9.92 -12.53
CA ARG A 195 -16.24 8.72 -12.37
C ARG A 195 -16.28 8.20 -10.92
N GLY A 196 -16.24 6.86 -10.77
CA GLY A 196 -16.12 6.18 -9.48
C GLY A 196 -14.87 6.55 -8.71
N TYR A 197 -14.89 6.31 -7.39
CA TYR A 197 -13.74 6.60 -6.53
C TYR A 197 -12.53 5.72 -6.90
N PRO A 198 -11.33 6.29 -7.04
CA PRO A 198 -10.13 5.50 -7.29
C PRO A 198 -9.77 4.66 -6.06
N GLY A 199 -9.15 3.51 -6.28
CA GLY A 199 -8.51 2.76 -5.20
C GLY A 199 -7.22 3.45 -4.74
N ALA A 200 -6.86 3.23 -3.49
CA ALA A 200 -5.62 3.74 -2.91
C ALA A 200 -4.41 3.06 -3.53
N ASP A 201 -3.28 3.77 -3.57
CA ASP A 201 -2.01 3.17 -3.97
C ASP A 201 -1.53 2.18 -2.90
N GLY A 202 -0.83 1.13 -3.33
CA GLY A 202 -0.16 0.22 -2.41
C GLY A 202 0.95 0.93 -1.64
N LYS A 203 1.23 0.44 -0.43
CA LYS A 203 2.26 1.01 0.45
C LYS A 203 3.65 0.53 0.10
N THR A 204 4.67 1.23 0.56
CA THR A 204 6.05 0.86 0.33
C THR A 204 6.43 -0.36 1.18
N GLY A 205 7.38 -1.15 0.69
CA GLY A 205 7.95 -2.25 1.46
C GLY A 205 9.08 -1.76 2.37
N GLY A 206 9.33 -2.50 3.44
CA GLY A 206 10.40 -2.17 4.38
C GLY A 206 11.79 -2.50 3.84
N SER A 207 12.83 -1.86 4.40
CA SER A 207 14.21 -2.22 4.08
C SER A 207 14.58 -3.60 4.64
N SER A 208 15.62 -4.24 4.08
CA SER A 208 16.13 -5.51 4.61
C SER A 208 16.69 -5.40 6.04
N GLY A 209 17.02 -4.18 6.50
CA GLY A 209 17.70 -3.96 7.78
C GLY A 209 19.22 -4.18 7.73
N SER A 210 19.79 -4.32 8.92
CA SER A 210 21.24 -4.38 9.15
C SER A 210 21.64 -5.63 9.92
N LEU A 211 22.70 -6.28 9.45
CA LEU A 211 23.29 -7.46 10.07
C LEU A 211 24.71 -7.12 10.49
N LYS A 212 25.05 -7.40 11.76
CA LYS A 212 26.43 -7.44 12.23
C LYS A 212 26.64 -8.81 12.90
N PHE A 213 27.71 -9.48 12.53
CA PHE A 213 28.06 -10.79 13.07
C PHE A 213 29.53 -10.77 13.51
N THR A 214 29.81 -11.32 14.67
CA THR A 214 31.17 -11.43 15.21
C THR A 214 31.33 -12.80 15.85
N ILE A 215 32.35 -13.55 15.45
CA ILE A 215 32.69 -14.85 16.04
C ILE A 215 34.16 -14.81 16.47
N LYS A 216 34.44 -15.17 17.73
CA LYS A 216 35.82 -15.15 18.26
C LYS A 216 36.58 -16.42 17.89
N SER A 217 35.96 -17.57 18.11
CA SER A 217 36.50 -18.89 17.78
C SER A 217 35.48 -19.64 16.95
N TYR A 218 35.94 -20.26 15.86
CA TYR A 218 35.10 -21.04 14.97
C TYR A 218 35.75 -22.39 14.70
N ASP A 219 34.97 -23.46 14.85
CA ASP A 219 35.36 -24.79 14.41
C ASP A 219 34.36 -25.26 13.36
N HIS A 220 34.80 -25.43 12.11
CA HIS A 220 33.94 -25.83 10.98
C HIS A 220 32.65 -24.98 10.80
N PHE A 221 32.65 -23.73 11.24
CA PHE A 221 31.48 -22.85 11.15
C PHE A 221 31.38 -22.15 9.80
N VAL A 222 30.19 -22.17 9.21
CA VAL A 222 29.86 -21.47 7.95
C VAL A 222 28.61 -20.62 8.18
N MET A 223 28.70 -19.34 7.82
CA MET A 223 27.57 -18.41 7.85
C MET A 223 27.25 -17.89 6.46
N VAL A 224 25.98 -17.93 6.08
CA VAL A 224 25.48 -17.47 4.78
C VAL A 224 24.48 -16.34 4.99
N PRO A 225 24.87 -15.08 4.75
CA PRO A 225 23.97 -13.94 4.89
C PRO A 225 23.23 -13.63 3.59
N HIS A 226 21.93 -13.38 3.70
CA HIS A 226 21.09 -12.90 2.62
C HIS A 226 20.34 -11.62 3.01
N LYS A 227 20.14 -10.72 2.05
CA LYS A 227 19.41 -9.46 2.24
C LYS A 227 18.39 -9.23 1.13
N TYR A 228 17.14 -9.00 1.52
CA TYR A 228 16.04 -8.71 0.60
C TYR A 228 15.19 -7.56 1.13
N GLY A 229 15.02 -6.49 0.34
CA GLY A 229 14.02 -5.47 0.64
C GLY A 229 12.61 -6.02 0.46
N GLY A 230 11.66 -5.51 1.25
CA GLY A 230 10.24 -5.72 1.03
C GLY A 230 9.80 -5.06 -0.26
N ARG A 231 8.94 -5.73 -1.02
CA ARG A 231 8.29 -5.14 -2.20
C ARG A 231 7.17 -4.19 -1.75
N GLY A 232 6.84 -3.21 -2.58
CA GLY A 232 5.62 -2.43 -2.39
C GLY A 232 4.38 -3.29 -2.53
N GLY A 233 3.29 -2.88 -1.89
CA GLY A 233 1.97 -3.49 -2.03
C GLY A 233 1.34 -3.18 -3.39
N ASN A 234 0.32 -3.96 -3.75
CA ASN A 234 -0.44 -3.73 -4.97
C ASN A 234 -1.38 -2.54 -4.78
N LYS A 235 -1.65 -1.80 -5.85
CA LYS A 235 -2.68 -0.76 -5.87
C LYS A 235 -4.07 -1.37 -5.71
N GLY A 236 -4.93 -0.72 -4.92
CA GLY A 236 -6.34 -1.06 -4.80
C GLY A 236 -7.09 -0.77 -6.10
N ARG A 237 -8.11 -1.58 -6.39
CA ARG A 237 -8.92 -1.40 -7.60
C ARG A 237 -9.80 -0.16 -7.45
N GLY A 238 -9.94 0.62 -8.52
CA GLY A 238 -10.98 1.66 -8.56
C GLY A 238 -12.37 1.03 -8.48
N ASN A 239 -13.35 1.76 -7.95
CA ASN A 239 -14.73 1.29 -8.01
C ASN A 239 -15.18 1.33 -9.47
N PRO A 240 -15.62 0.20 -10.06
CA PRO A 240 -15.99 0.17 -11.46
C PRO A 240 -17.28 0.92 -11.77
N ARG A 241 -18.09 1.20 -10.75
CA ARG A 241 -19.33 1.95 -10.86
C ARG A 241 -19.05 3.43 -10.59
N GLY A 242 -19.43 4.30 -11.52
CA GLY A 242 -19.49 5.74 -11.29
C GLY A 242 -20.79 6.16 -10.61
N GLY A 243 -20.97 7.47 -10.46
CA GLY A 243 -22.25 8.00 -10.03
C GLY A 243 -23.34 7.78 -11.08
N ASP A 244 -24.57 7.69 -10.59
CA ASP A 244 -25.76 7.65 -11.44
C ASP A 244 -25.97 9.04 -12.11
N PRO A 245 -26.65 9.12 -13.27
CA PRO A 245 -27.05 10.39 -13.85
C PRO A 245 -27.93 11.20 -12.89
N GLY A 246 -27.88 12.52 -13.02
CA GLY A 246 -28.80 13.40 -12.29
C GLY A 246 -30.26 13.12 -12.68
N PRO A 247 -31.22 13.33 -11.77
CA PRO A 247 -32.62 13.17 -12.10
C PRO A 247 -33.02 14.21 -13.17
N PRO A 248 -33.94 13.86 -14.09
CA PRO A 248 -34.42 14.81 -15.10
C PRO A 248 -35.17 15.98 -14.44
N ALA A 249 -35.23 17.12 -15.15
CA ALA A 249 -36.08 18.22 -14.71
C ALA A 249 -37.54 17.73 -14.60
N PRO A 250 -38.30 18.12 -13.57
CA PRO A 250 -39.71 17.78 -13.51
C PRO A 250 -40.41 18.35 -14.74
N VAL A 251 -41.04 17.48 -15.53
CA VAL A 251 -41.83 17.90 -16.70
C VAL A 251 -43.02 18.69 -16.17
N GLY A 252 -42.94 20.01 -16.26
CA GLY A 252 -44.11 20.85 -16.02
C GLY A 252 -45.15 20.50 -17.07
N LEU A 253 -46.31 19.98 -16.65
CA LEU A 253 -47.50 19.93 -17.48
C LEU A 253 -47.86 21.37 -17.84
N GLY A 254 -47.36 21.85 -18.98
CA GLY A 254 -47.72 23.13 -19.54
C GLY A 254 -49.20 23.06 -19.91
N TYR A 255 -50.06 23.61 -19.05
CA TYR A 255 -51.43 23.91 -19.45
C TYR A 255 -51.36 25.05 -20.45
N LEU A 256 -51.49 24.74 -21.73
CA LEU A 256 -51.75 25.73 -22.76
C LEU A 256 -53.05 26.47 -22.38
N GLN A 257 -52.94 27.72 -21.95
CA GLN A 257 -54.08 28.62 -21.74
C GLN A 257 -54.66 29.12 -23.09
N SER A 258 -54.60 28.33 -24.16
CA SER A 258 -55.32 28.62 -25.39
C SER A 258 -56.60 27.79 -25.42
N ASN A 259 -57.74 28.44 -25.64
CA ASN A 259 -59.08 27.84 -25.76
C ASN A 259 -59.25 26.81 -26.90
N THR A 260 -58.16 26.36 -27.53
CA THR A 260 -58.12 25.32 -28.55
C THR A 260 -57.87 23.97 -27.90
N ARG A 261 -58.91 23.12 -27.88
CA ARG A 261 -58.86 21.72 -27.42
C ARG A 261 -57.97 20.88 -28.35
N TYR A 262 -56.67 20.85 -28.09
CA TYR A 262 -55.83 19.74 -28.52
C TYR A 262 -55.01 19.27 -27.31
N PRO A 263 -55.46 18.21 -26.60
CA PRO A 263 -54.69 17.59 -25.53
C PRO A 263 -53.62 16.67 -26.16
N GLU A 264 -52.79 17.20 -27.06
CA GLU A 264 -51.65 16.46 -27.55
C GLU A 264 -50.53 16.59 -26.51
N LEU A 265 -50.47 15.57 -25.65
CA LEU A 265 -49.40 15.36 -24.70
C LEU A 265 -48.07 15.25 -25.47
N TYR A 266 -47.29 16.32 -25.49
CA TYR A 266 -45.88 16.26 -25.84
C TYR A 266 -45.16 15.35 -24.83
N LYS A 267 -45.02 14.07 -25.15
CA LYS A 267 -44.15 13.15 -24.42
C LYS A 267 -42.74 13.32 -24.96
N THR A 268 -41.86 13.95 -24.19
CA THR A 268 -40.43 13.85 -24.41
C THR A 268 -39.98 12.47 -23.94
N TYR A 269 -39.45 11.66 -24.86
CA TYR A 269 -38.77 10.41 -24.50
C TYR A 269 -37.33 10.74 -24.15
N ASP A 270 -37.07 10.88 -22.85
CA ASP A 270 -35.73 11.20 -22.36
C ASP A 270 -34.84 9.96 -22.43
N ARG A 271 -33.72 10.04 -23.17
CA ARG A 271 -32.60 9.11 -22.98
C ARG A 271 -31.76 9.63 -21.83
N TYR A 272 -31.92 9.00 -20.67
CA TYR A 272 -31.08 9.27 -19.49
C TYR A 272 -29.59 9.18 -19.84
N GLY A 273 -28.78 10.02 -19.18
CA GLY A 273 -27.34 9.82 -19.18
C GLY A 273 -27.00 8.44 -18.62
N GLY A 274 -25.94 7.81 -19.14
CA GLY A 274 -25.46 6.55 -18.56
C GLY A 274 -24.67 6.81 -17.28
N PRO A 275 -24.65 5.90 -16.30
CA PRO A 275 -23.73 6.00 -15.17
C PRO A 275 -22.27 6.01 -15.67
N GLY A 276 -21.39 6.63 -14.89
CA GLY A 276 -19.95 6.53 -15.14
C GLY A 276 -19.45 5.09 -14.99
N ALA A 277 -18.33 4.78 -15.65
CA ALA A 277 -17.59 3.53 -15.48
C ALA A 277 -16.23 3.81 -14.84
N ASP A 278 -15.45 2.79 -14.49
CA ASP A 278 -14.06 3.02 -14.08
C ASP A 278 -13.34 3.81 -15.17
N GLY A 279 -12.64 4.86 -14.80
CA GLY A 279 -11.88 5.66 -15.75
C GLY A 279 -12.66 6.73 -16.48
N VAL A 280 -13.99 6.65 -16.53
CA VAL A 280 -14.78 7.36 -17.54
C VAL A 280 -16.05 7.94 -16.93
N ASP A 281 -16.29 9.23 -17.16
CA ASP A 281 -17.55 9.84 -16.78
C ASP A 281 -18.74 9.15 -17.47
N GLY A 282 -19.92 9.35 -16.90
CA GLY A 282 -21.16 8.89 -17.51
C GLY A 282 -21.36 9.46 -18.91
N LYS A 283 -22.25 8.83 -19.68
CA LYS A 283 -22.66 9.40 -20.97
C LYS A 283 -23.65 10.52 -20.71
N GLU A 284 -23.52 11.65 -21.42
CA GLU A 284 -24.56 12.68 -21.40
C GLU A 284 -25.87 12.09 -21.92
N GLY A 285 -26.98 12.46 -21.28
CA GLY A 285 -28.30 12.19 -21.81
C GLY A 285 -28.52 13.02 -23.07
N THR A 286 -29.19 12.44 -24.07
CA THR A 286 -29.55 13.17 -25.29
C THR A 286 -31.06 13.39 -25.30
N VAL A 287 -31.49 14.64 -25.52
CA VAL A 287 -32.91 14.95 -25.75
C VAL A 287 -33.22 14.68 -27.22
N ASP A 288 -34.14 13.75 -27.51
CA ASP A 288 -34.73 13.68 -28.86
C ASP A 288 -35.91 14.66 -28.89
N ASN A 289 -35.69 15.85 -29.46
CA ASN A 289 -36.72 16.88 -29.64
C ASN A 289 -37.64 16.51 -30.83
N GLY A 290 -38.32 15.36 -30.75
CA GLY A 290 -39.34 14.94 -31.70
C GLY A 290 -40.75 15.31 -31.23
N VAL A 291 -41.65 15.57 -32.17
CA VAL A 291 -43.09 15.46 -31.90
C VAL A 291 -43.44 13.99 -32.06
N TYR A 292 -44.12 13.39 -31.09
CA TYR A 292 -44.50 11.98 -31.14
C TYR A 292 -46.01 11.86 -31.09
N ASP A 293 -46.58 10.91 -31.84
CA ASP A 293 -47.99 10.58 -31.72
C ASP A 293 -48.31 9.91 -30.37
N ASP A 294 -49.59 9.64 -30.13
CA ASP A 294 -50.08 8.95 -28.94
C ASP A 294 -49.52 7.51 -28.78
N LYS A 295 -48.98 6.94 -29.87
CA LYS A 295 -48.32 5.64 -29.93
C LYS A 295 -46.80 5.72 -29.74
N GLY A 296 -46.24 6.92 -29.53
CA GLY A 296 -44.81 7.14 -29.33
C GLY A 296 -43.98 7.07 -30.62
N GLN A 297 -44.60 7.18 -31.80
CA GLN A 297 -43.90 7.26 -33.08
C GLN A 297 -43.52 8.71 -33.37
N ARG A 298 -42.26 8.93 -33.77
CA ARG A 298 -41.78 10.26 -34.14
C ARG A 298 -42.49 10.73 -35.41
N LEU A 299 -43.20 11.84 -35.32
CA LEU A 299 -43.84 12.50 -36.46
C LEU A 299 -42.77 13.21 -37.31
N PRO A 300 -42.88 13.13 -38.66
CA PRO A 300 -42.05 13.95 -39.53
C PRO A 300 -42.42 15.42 -39.33
N ILE A 301 -41.41 16.24 -39.05
CA ILE A 301 -41.52 17.70 -39.00
C ILE A 301 -41.29 18.24 -40.41
#